data_AF-A0A2V4E101-F1
#
_entry.id   AF-A0A2V4E101-F1
#
_cell.length_a   1.000
_cell.length_b   1.000
_cell.length_c   1.000
_cell.angle_alpha   90.00
_cell.angle_beta   90.00
_cell.angle_gamma   90.00
#
_symmetry.space_group_name_H-M   'P 1'
#
loop_
_entity.id
_entity.type
_entity.pdbx_description
1 polymer ?
#
loop_
_entity_poly.entity_id
_entity_poly.type
_entity_poly.pdbx_seq_one_letter_code
_entity_poly.pdbx_strand_id
1 'polypeptide(L)'
;MYKVLVYCRVGSQKFSLKISIVQWRNKSEEIIHLCDENGFVLGERKIKNKLRVNQKNISVYAASDYFKELCSSGTLETDLDPDSNEILEIIEDKIKKHFVDQDLKNKSKIIENWISEGIYPYNREDIKCCFKKCREANF
;
A
#
# COMPACT_ATOMS: atom_id res chain seq x y z
N MET A 1 6.41 -10.24 -3.24
CA MET A 1 4.97 -10.22 -2.93
C MET A 1 4.80 -9.68 -1.52
N TYR A 2 4.06 -8.59 -1.35
CA TYR A 2 3.77 -7.99 -0.04
C TYR A 2 2.35 -8.38 0.37
N LYS A 3 2.13 -8.72 1.64
CA LYS A 3 0.82 -9.07 2.19
C LYS A 3 0.59 -8.29 3.47
N VAL A 4 -0.59 -7.72 3.63
CA VAL A 4 -1.01 -7.04 4.86
C VAL A 4 -2.47 -7.37 5.15
N LEU A 5 -2.75 -7.68 6.41
CA LEU A 5 -4.11 -7.81 6.92
C LEU A 5 -4.49 -6.49 7.60
N VAL A 6 -5.64 -5.95 7.23
CA VAL A 6 -6.20 -4.73 7.79
C VAL A 6 -7.60 -5.03 8.32
N TYR A 7 -7.99 -4.41 9.43
CA TYR A 7 -9.36 -4.47 9.91
C TYR A 7 -10.04 -3.16 9.54
N CYS A 8 -11.09 -3.25 8.74
CA CYS A 8 -11.85 -2.12 8.25
C CYS A 8 -13.18 -2.05 9.00
N ARG A 9 -13.68 -0.83 9.18
CA ARG A 9 -15.01 -0.57 9.69
C ARG A 9 -15.71 0.34 8.71
N VAL A 10 -16.87 -0.08 8.24
CA VAL A 10 -17.72 0.69 7.34
C VAL A 10 -19.10 0.74 8.00
N GLY A 11 -19.56 1.94 8.33
CA GLY A 11 -20.72 2.14 9.21
C GLY A 11 -20.59 1.40 10.56
N SER A 12 -21.46 0.40 10.77
CA SER A 12 -21.46 -0.45 11.97
C SER A 12 -20.79 -1.82 11.79
N GLN A 13 -20.48 -2.22 10.55
CA GLN A 13 -19.91 -3.53 10.26
C GLN A 13 -18.39 -3.47 10.31
N LYS A 14 -17.78 -4.48 10.93
CA LYS A 14 -16.32 -4.68 10.95
C LYS A 14 -16.01 -5.92 10.13
N PHE A 15 -15.01 -5.82 9.28
CA PHE A 15 -14.54 -6.94 8.47
C PHE A 15 -13.02 -6.92 8.34
N SER A 16 -12.48 -8.07 7.95
CA SER A 16 -11.05 -8.23 7.70
C SER A 16 -10.76 -8.08 6.21
N LEU A 17 -9.68 -7.38 5.88
CA LEU A 17 -9.27 -7.09 4.51
C LEU A 17 -7.82 -7.56 4.33
N LYS A 18 -7.63 -8.59 3.51
CA LYS A 18 -6.32 -9.12 3.14
C LYS A 18 -5.87 -8.46 1.84
N ILE A 19 -4.85 -7.62 1.91
CA ILE A 19 -4.29 -6.93 0.75
C ILE A 19 -2.98 -7.62 0.36
N SER A 20 -2.90 -8.09 -0.88
CA SER A 20 -1.69 -8.64 -1.48
C SER A 20 -1.26 -7.77 -2.66
N ILE A 21 -0.03 -7.29 -2.63
CA ILE A 21 0.56 -6.46 -3.68
C ILE A 21 1.60 -7.28 -4.43
N VAL A 22 1.39 -7.42 -5.74
CA VAL A 22 2.32 -8.03 -6.68
C VAL A 22 2.95 -6.93 -7.52
N GLN A 23 4.27 -6.88 -7.53
CA GLN A 23 5.03 -5.94 -8.36
C GLN A 23 5.66 -6.69 -9.52
N TRP A 24 5.42 -6.21 -10.73
CA TRP A 24 5.93 -6.77 -11.97
C TRP A 24 7.15 -5.97 -12.46
N ARG A 25 8.07 -6.67 -13.12
CA ARG A 25 9.24 -6.04 -13.76
C ARG A 25 8.87 -5.37 -15.09
N ASN A 26 7.94 -5.97 -15.83
CA ASN A 26 7.50 -5.51 -17.15
C ASN A 26 6.20 -4.72 -17.04
N LYS A 27 5.82 -4.02 -18.12
CA LYS A 27 4.58 -3.26 -18.19
C LYS A 27 3.37 -4.16 -17.88
N SER A 28 2.59 -3.80 -16.87
CA SER A 28 1.35 -4.49 -16.50
C SER A 28 0.23 -3.48 -16.31
N GLU A 29 -1.01 -3.96 -16.31
CA GLU A 29 -2.15 -3.14 -15.96
C GLU A 29 -2.20 -2.89 -14.45
N GLU A 30 -2.50 -1.64 -14.08
CA GLU A 30 -2.60 -1.18 -12.69
C GLU A 30 -4.04 -1.40 -12.21
N ILE A 31 -4.32 -2.63 -11.75
CA ILE A 31 -5.67 -3.09 -11.39
C ILE A 31 -5.71 -3.59 -9.93
N ILE A 32 -6.82 -3.29 -9.26
CA ILE A 32 -7.22 -3.87 -7.98
C ILE A 32 -8.28 -4.93 -8.26
N HIS A 33 -7.96 -6.18 -7.96
CA HIS A 33 -8.90 -7.29 -7.98
C HIS A 33 -9.55 -7.41 -6.60
N LEU A 34 -10.88 -7.25 -6.56
CA LEU A 34 -11.71 -7.47 -5.37
C LEU A 34 -12.05 -8.95 -5.33
N CYS A 35 -11.67 -9.64 -4.25
CA CYS A 35 -11.73 -11.09 -4.15
C CYS A 35 -12.54 -11.54 -2.93
N ASP A 36 -13.08 -12.75 -2.98
CA ASP A 36 -13.57 -13.42 -1.77
C ASP A 36 -12.40 -13.86 -0.86
N GLU A 37 -12.70 -14.44 0.31
CA GLU A 37 -11.66 -14.95 1.21
C GLU A 37 -10.83 -16.12 0.66
N ASN A 38 -11.36 -16.85 -0.32
CA ASN A 38 -10.68 -17.94 -1.01
C ASN A 38 -9.76 -17.45 -2.14
N GLY A 39 -9.86 -16.16 -2.51
CA GLY A 39 -9.08 -15.53 -3.56
C GLY A 39 -9.74 -15.54 -4.95
N PHE A 40 -11.03 -15.85 -5.05
CA PHE A 40 -11.76 -15.72 -6.31
C PHE A 40 -12.07 -14.26 -6.61
N VAL A 41 -11.74 -13.80 -7.82
CA VAL A 41 -12.01 -12.42 -8.24
C VAL A 41 -13.51 -12.25 -8.47
N LEU A 42 -14.11 -11.32 -7.73
CA LEU A 42 -15.52 -10.94 -7.81
C LEU A 42 -15.72 -9.67 -8.63
N GLY A 43 -14.71 -8.81 -8.71
CA GLY A 43 -14.77 -7.57 -9.48
C GLY A 43 -13.41 -6.91 -9.60
N GLU A 44 -13.31 -5.93 -10.50
CA GLU A 44 -12.07 -5.23 -10.80
C GLU A 44 -12.24 -3.72 -10.72
N ARG A 45 -11.18 -3.05 -10.27
CA ARG A 45 -11.12 -1.60 -10.11
C ARG A 45 -9.81 -1.06 -10.65
N LYS A 46 -9.90 0.01 -11.42
CA LYS A 46 -8.74 0.80 -11.81
C LYS A 46 -8.27 1.61 -10.62
N ILE A 47 -6.96 1.71 -10.45
CA ILE A 47 -6.36 2.57 -9.43
C ILE A 47 -6.59 4.03 -9.86
N LYS A 48 -7.37 4.80 -9.09
CA LYS A 48 -7.78 6.17 -9.45
C LYS A 48 -6.62 7.12 -9.23
N ASN A 49 -5.94 7.00 -8.09
CA ASN A 49 -4.71 7.70 -7.85
C ASN A 49 -3.59 7.03 -8.63
N LYS A 50 -3.24 7.59 -9.81
CA LYS A 50 -1.91 7.39 -10.39
C LYS A 50 -0.91 7.83 -9.34
N LEU A 51 -0.43 6.88 -8.54
CA LEU A 51 0.58 7.07 -7.52
C LEU A 51 1.69 7.85 -8.22
N ARG A 52 1.85 9.14 -7.89
CA ARG A 52 2.76 10.08 -8.58
C ARG A 52 4.25 9.69 -8.45
N VAL A 53 4.54 8.46 -8.02
CA VAL A 53 5.83 7.94 -7.61
C VAL A 53 6.15 6.70 -8.46
N ASN A 54 6.67 6.96 -9.66
CA ASN A 54 7.13 6.00 -10.66
C ASN A 54 6.06 5.05 -11.21
N GLN A 55 6.10 4.81 -12.52
CA GLN A 55 5.25 3.86 -13.25
C GLN A 55 5.47 2.45 -12.69
N LYS A 56 4.69 2.07 -11.68
CA LYS A 56 4.83 0.79 -10.98
C LYS A 56 3.80 -0.15 -11.55
N ASN A 57 4.28 -1.11 -12.32
CA ASN A 57 3.49 -2.22 -12.83
C ASN A 57 3.09 -3.09 -11.64
N ILE A 58 1.86 -2.91 -11.14
CA ILE A 58 1.38 -3.61 -9.95
C ILE A 58 0.00 -4.21 -10.19
N SER A 59 -0.22 -5.35 -9.55
CA SER A 59 -1.54 -5.94 -9.39
C SER A 59 -1.82 -6.10 -7.92
N VAL A 60 -3.00 -5.68 -7.49
CA VAL A 60 -3.40 -5.72 -6.08
C VAL A 60 -4.59 -6.64 -5.93
N TYR A 61 -4.51 -7.55 -4.97
CA TYR A 61 -5.61 -8.45 -4.62
C TYR A 61 -6.10 -8.06 -3.24
N ALA A 62 -7.36 -7.65 -3.14
CA ALA A 62 -8.03 -7.30 -1.90
C ALA A 62 -9.09 -8.37 -1.62
N ALA A 63 -8.84 -9.22 -0.63
CA ALA A 63 -9.72 -10.33 -0.26
C ALA A 63 -10.48 -10.03 1.03
N SER A 64 -11.80 -10.20 1.01
CA SER A 64 -12.71 -10.01 2.15
C SER A 64 -14.05 -10.68 1.89
N ASP A 65 -14.68 -11.24 2.93
CA ASP A 65 -16.06 -11.73 2.87
C ASP A 65 -17.06 -10.61 2.55
N TYR A 66 -16.75 -9.37 2.90
CA TYR A 66 -17.60 -8.20 2.61
C TYR A 66 -17.85 -8.02 1.10
N PHE A 67 -16.86 -8.33 0.25
CA PHE A 67 -17.03 -8.21 -1.19
C PHE A 67 -18.03 -9.23 -1.75
N LYS A 68 -18.20 -10.37 -1.07
CA LYS A 68 -19.21 -11.37 -1.44
C LYS A 68 -20.63 -10.86 -1.19
N GLU A 69 -20.84 -10.14 -0.09
CA GLU A 69 -22.10 -9.46 0.23
C GLU A 69 -22.42 -8.40 -0.83
N LEU A 70 -21.44 -7.53 -1.13
CA LEU A 70 -21.56 -6.49 -2.16
C LEU A 70 -21.76 -7.04 -3.58
N CYS A 71 -21.14 -8.17 -3.90
CA CYS A 71 -21.34 -8.85 -5.18
C CYS A 71 -22.77 -9.38 -5.29
N SER A 72 -23.31 -9.93 -4.20
CA SER A 72 -24.67 -10.48 -4.17
C SER A 72 -25.73 -9.38 -4.28
N SER A 73 -25.47 -8.17 -3.78
CA SER A 73 -26.33 -7.00 -3.94
C SER A 73 -26.16 -6.26 -5.27
N GLY A 74 -25.20 -6.66 -6.11
CA GLY A 74 -24.90 -6.00 -7.40
C GLY A 74 -24.26 -4.62 -7.28
N THR A 75 -23.82 -4.22 -6.07
CA THR A 75 -23.24 -2.89 -5.82
C THR A 75 -21.72 -2.87 -5.89
N LEU A 76 -21.05 -4.03 -5.91
CA LEU A 76 -19.59 -4.15 -5.97
C LEU A 76 -18.97 -3.34 -7.11
N GLU A 77 -19.63 -3.31 -8.27
CA GLU A 77 -19.14 -2.61 -9.46
C GLU A 77 -19.62 -1.16 -9.59
N THR A 78 -20.37 -0.64 -8.63
CA THR A 78 -20.90 0.73 -8.70
C THR A 78 -19.97 1.72 -7.98
N ASP A 79 -19.62 2.85 -8.63
CA ASP A 79 -18.83 3.94 -8.03
C ASP A 79 -19.66 4.85 -7.09
N LEU A 80 -20.97 4.60 -6.96
CA LEU A 80 -21.95 5.45 -6.27
C LEU A 80 -22.11 5.08 -4.79
N ASP A 81 -21.53 3.96 -4.36
CA ASP A 81 -21.62 3.51 -2.98
C ASP A 81 -20.48 4.14 -2.13
N PRO A 82 -20.81 4.97 -1.13
CA PRO A 82 -19.80 5.68 -0.33
C PRO A 82 -18.91 4.72 0.47
N ASP A 83 -19.51 3.63 0.95
CA ASP A 83 -18.88 2.56 1.72
C ASP A 83 -17.79 1.84 0.87
N SER A 84 -18.11 1.52 -0.38
CA SER A 84 -17.17 0.94 -1.34
C SER A 84 -16.02 1.88 -1.69
N ASN A 85 -16.31 3.19 -1.81
CA ASN A 85 -15.27 4.20 -2.04
C ASN A 85 -14.32 4.32 -0.83
N GLU A 86 -14.82 4.30 0.39
CA GLU A 86 -13.99 4.32 1.61
C GLU A 86 -13.02 3.14 1.66
N ILE A 87 -13.49 1.94 1.29
CA ILE A 87 -12.63 0.74 1.23
C ILE A 87 -11.53 0.89 0.18
N LEU A 88 -11.89 1.42 -1.00
CA LEU A 88 -10.91 1.65 -2.06
C LEU A 88 -9.85 2.66 -1.63
N GLU A 89 -10.23 3.74 -0.94
CA GLU A 89 -9.28 4.71 -0.37
C GLU A 89 -8.34 4.06 0.65
N ILE A 90 -8.86 3.19 1.53
CA ILE A 90 -8.02 2.44 2.48
C ILE A 90 -7.02 1.55 1.73
N ILE A 91 -7.45 0.86 0.66
CA ILE A 91 -6.57 0.03 -0.16
C ILE A 91 -5.48 0.90 -0.81
N GLU A 92 -5.86 2.02 -1.44
CA GLU A 92 -4.92 2.95 -2.08
C GLU A 92 -3.91 3.53 -1.08
N ASP A 93 -4.33 3.91 0.14
CA ASP A 93 -3.42 4.41 1.18
C ASP A 93 -2.41 3.33 1.61
N LYS A 94 -2.86 2.07 1.77
CA LYS A 94 -1.96 0.96 2.10
C LYS A 94 -0.94 0.68 0.99
N ILE A 95 -1.36 0.76 -0.27
CA ILE A 95 -0.46 0.64 -1.41
C ILE A 95 0.58 1.76 -1.39
N LYS A 96 0.13 3.00 -1.22
CA LYS A 96 1.00 4.18 -1.16
C LYS A 96 2.02 4.06 -0.03
N LYS A 97 1.56 3.74 1.18
CA LYS A 97 2.41 3.58 2.35
C LYS A 97 3.47 2.49 2.15
N HIS A 98 3.09 1.33 1.60
CA HIS A 98 4.04 0.25 1.31
C HIS A 98 5.21 0.75 0.44
N PHE A 99 4.90 1.51 -0.61
CA PHE A 99 5.90 2.00 -1.53
C PHE A 99 6.75 3.15 -0.99
N VAL A 100 6.19 4.02 -0.15
CA VAL A 100 6.96 5.05 0.57
C VAL A 100 7.92 4.38 1.54
N ASP A 101 7.45 3.43 2.34
CA ASP A 101 8.30 2.70 3.30
C ASP A 101 9.41 1.93 2.59
N GLN A 102 9.13 1.35 1.42
CA GLN A 102 10.12 0.66 0.60
C GLN A 102 11.19 1.62 0.06
N ASP A 103 10.80 2.80 -0.41
CA ASP A 103 11.74 3.83 -0.89
C ASP A 103 12.66 4.33 0.23
N LEU A 104 12.08 4.62 1.41
CA LEU A 104 12.84 5.01 2.60
C LEU A 104 13.85 3.93 3.01
N LYS A 105 13.43 2.66 3.05
CA LYS A 105 14.32 1.53 3.35
C LYS A 105 15.47 1.42 2.35
N ASN A 106 15.19 1.60 1.06
CA ASN A 106 16.23 1.54 0.02
C ASN A 106 17.25 2.68 0.21
N LYS A 107 16.78 3.90 0.49
CA LYS A 107 17.64 5.06 0.76
C LYS A 107 18.51 4.85 2.01
N SER A 108 17.92 4.35 3.09
CA SER A 108 18.68 4.00 4.31
C SER A 108 19.75 2.96 4.03
N LYS A 109 19.45 1.94 3.22
CA LYS A 109 20.41 0.89 2.86
C LYS A 109 21.63 1.41 2.10
N ILE A 110 21.46 2.40 1.21
CA ILE A 110 22.58 3.02 0.50
C ILE A 110 23.55 3.67 1.50
N ILE A 111 23.03 4.40 2.47
CA ILE A 111 23.84 5.05 3.51
C ILE A 111 24.52 3.99 4.39
N GLU A 112 23.80 2.95 4.79
CA GLU A 112 24.37 1.84 5.56
C GLU A 112 25.52 1.14 4.83
N ASN A 113 25.38 0.92 3.51
CA ASN A 113 26.43 0.35 2.68
C ASN A 113 27.69 1.25 2.69
N TRP A 114 27.54 2.56 2.47
CA TRP A 114 28.66 3.50 2.50
C TRP A 114 29.37 3.55 3.85
N ILE A 115 28.62 3.44 4.96
CA ILE A 115 29.20 3.35 6.30
C ILE A 115 29.99 2.04 6.44
N SER A 116 29.45 0.93 5.95
CA SER A 116 30.12 -0.38 6.02
C SER A 116 31.39 -0.45 5.17
N GLU A 117 31.42 0.28 4.04
CA GLU A 117 32.58 0.39 3.15
C GLU A 117 33.61 1.42 3.64
N GLY A 118 33.30 2.18 4.70
CA GLY A 118 34.19 3.20 5.26
C GLY A 118 34.34 4.45 4.40
N ILE A 119 33.46 4.63 3.40
CA ILE A 119 33.48 5.78 2.48
C ILE A 119 32.59 6.92 2.99
N TYR A 120 31.70 6.64 3.94
CA TYR A 120 30.78 7.65 4.46
C TYR A 120 31.51 8.71 5.31
N PRO A 121 31.38 10.02 5.02
CA PRO A 121 32.17 11.07 5.67
C PRO A 121 31.89 11.32 7.16
N TYR A 122 30.81 10.77 7.72
CA TYR A 122 30.35 11.06 9.09
C TYR A 122 30.45 9.81 9.97
N ASN A 123 30.89 10.00 11.21
CA ASN A 123 30.95 8.91 12.17
C ASN A 123 29.55 8.62 12.75
N ARG A 124 29.35 7.41 13.28
CA ARG A 124 28.06 6.98 13.88
C ARG A 124 27.57 7.93 14.98
N GLU A 125 28.50 8.60 15.67
CA GLU A 125 28.22 9.59 16.70
C GLU A 125 27.63 10.88 16.13
N ASP A 126 28.11 11.32 14.96
CA ASP A 126 27.59 12.49 14.23
C ASP A 126 26.19 12.23 13.67
N ILE A 127 25.94 11.00 13.20
CA ILE A 127 24.66 10.58 12.61
C ILE A 127 23.52 10.63 13.63
N LYS A 128 23.78 10.28 14.91
CA LYS A 128 22.76 10.32 15.98
C LYS A 128 22.27 11.75 16.26
N CYS A 129 23.13 12.76 16.08
CA CYS A 129 22.77 14.16 16.30
C CYS A 129 21.81 14.69 15.21
N CYS A 130 22.00 14.27 13.95
CA CYS A 130 21.20 14.76 12.83
C CYS A 130 19.74 14.25 12.87
N PHE A 131 19.50 13.01 13.29
CA PHE A 131 18.15 12.46 13.43
C PHE A 131 17.32 13.17 14.51
N LYS A 132 17.96 13.67 15.57
CA LYS A 132 17.27 14.39 16.65
C LYS A 132 16.80 15.78 16.19
N LYS A 133 17.64 16.50 15.43
CA LYS A 133 17.32 17.83 14.90
C LYS A 133 16.17 17.84 13.88
N CYS A 134 16.03 16.80 13.04
CA CYS A 134 14.91 16.76 12.08
C CYS A 134 13.53 16.54 12.72
N ARG A 135 13.45 16.00 13.95
CA ARG A 135 12.17 15.80 14.65
C ARG A 135 11.69 17.07 15.37
N GLU A 136 12.61 17.98 15.66
CA GLU A 136 12.38 19.25 16.37
C GLU A 136 12.15 20.43 15.39
N ALA A 137 12.31 20.22 14.08
CA ALA A 137 12.19 21.25 13.05
C ALA A 137 10.86 21.22 12.25
N ASN A 138 9.83 20.54 12.74
CA ASN A 138 8.45 20.76 12.26
C ASN A 138 7.76 21.75 13.20
N PHE A 139 8.00 23.04 12.93
CA PHE A 139 7.15 24.15 13.35
C PHE A 139 6.60 24.84 12.11
#